data_AF-A0A2H3S7V7-F1
#
_entry.id   AF-A0A2H3S7V7-F1
#
_cell.length_a   1.000
_cell.length_b   1.000
_cell.length_c   1.000
_cell.angle_alpha   90.00
_cell.angle_beta   90.00
_cell.angle_gamma   90.00
#
_symmetry.space_group_name_H-M   'P 1'
#
loop_
_entity.id
_entity.type
_entity.pdbx_description
1 polymer ?
#
loop_
_entity_poly.entity_id
_entity_poly.type
_entity_poly.pdbx_seq_one_letter_code
_entity_poly.pdbx_strand_id
1 'polypeptide(L)'
;MWLINTTTIALEDKNISSTPYVILSHTWGEDEVTFEDMMKGQEKGKKGYVKIIHTCRLAKERGIAYAWVDTCCVDKRSSAELAEAINSMFNWYKLSEVCFAHLEDLDLQRGQQDDRLSGLSSCRWFTRGWTLQELIAPRNLEFYDSAWNYRGTKADLQGRISGITGIDIAVLENNAILETIPVAKRMSWAANRETTRVEDLAYCLLGIFGVNMPMLYGEGTKAFGRLQEEIIKETTDLSIFAWKVSLYEGKYLGIFRPLGYRGILALAPSEFAHCRNLRRASTMRYGHEYSMTNKGLRLETFLGESKDKEYALNLACIIPDDNGIASKIGVYLTKTADGFVRSRPYELFETQDSLLWAGPRHKIFIRKHVTPFGSTDLASRLDMNIASQFNICPGFKLASFAAKPADLWDTLRQEFVTDTSEKFTGFLNFQLTDTSKTFISPRIYVVFGLEADSSSGDLKPWMSIYSSTDKERYGNIMDCVDGYYSSYGEEYYLHQLRDCVLTSGNILPQKVSLPSSDAAHRLRISLGALQRSPGKSHTITVNVSNMG
;
A
#
# COMPACT_ATOMS: atom_id res chain seq x y z
N MET A 1 -1.15 37.89 -4.19
CA MET A 1 -1.30 37.25 -2.85
C MET A 1 -1.50 38.36 -1.84
N TRP A 2 -2.48 38.23 -0.96
CA TRP A 2 -2.73 39.25 0.06
C TRP A 2 -1.68 39.22 1.17
N LEU A 3 -1.13 40.39 1.51
CA LEU A 3 -0.19 40.59 2.61
C LEU A 3 -0.69 41.70 3.52
N ILE A 4 -0.39 41.59 4.81
CA ILE A 4 -0.67 42.62 5.82
C ILE A 4 0.47 43.63 5.78
N ASN A 5 0.17 44.89 5.49
CA ASN A 5 1.13 45.98 5.69
C ASN A 5 1.36 46.15 7.20
N THR A 6 2.60 45.99 7.66
CA THR A 6 2.89 45.95 9.09
C THR A 6 2.61 47.29 9.77
N THR A 7 2.61 48.40 9.02
CA THR A 7 2.35 49.75 9.53
C THR A 7 0.88 50.07 9.64
N THR A 8 0.11 49.83 8.59
CA THR A 8 -1.33 50.17 8.54
C THR A 8 -2.23 49.04 9.03
N ILE A 9 -1.70 47.81 9.11
CA ILE A 9 -2.45 46.57 9.36
C ILE A 9 -3.50 46.28 8.27
N ALA A 10 -3.46 46.98 7.15
CA ALA A 10 -4.36 46.73 6.02
C ALA A 10 -3.85 45.58 5.14
N LEU A 11 -4.78 44.87 4.49
CA LEU A 11 -4.46 43.90 3.45
C LEU A 11 -4.14 44.62 2.13
N GLU A 12 -3.04 44.23 1.50
CA GLU A 12 -2.61 44.71 0.18
C GLU A 12 -2.29 43.51 -0.72
N ASP A 13 -2.71 43.55 -1.98
CA ASP A 13 -2.33 42.53 -2.96
C ASP A 13 -0.90 42.80 -3.46
N LYS A 14 -0.03 41.80 -3.31
CA LYS A 14 1.39 41.88 -3.67
C LYS A 14 1.83 40.67 -4.47
N ASN A 15 2.86 40.91 -5.27
CA ASN A 15 3.62 39.86 -5.94
C ASN A 15 4.65 39.27 -4.96
N ILE A 16 4.53 37.98 -4.67
CA ILE A 16 5.38 37.28 -3.70
C ILE A 16 6.84 37.16 -4.15
N SER A 17 7.11 37.16 -5.46
CA SER A 17 8.48 36.97 -5.96
C SER A 17 9.36 38.21 -5.77
N SER A 18 8.76 39.37 -5.52
CA SER A 18 9.46 40.66 -5.40
C SER A 18 9.22 41.37 -4.07
N THR A 19 8.48 40.76 -3.15
CA THR A 19 8.07 41.41 -1.89
C THR A 19 8.57 40.60 -0.71
N PRO A 20 9.55 41.09 0.07
CA PRO A 20 9.95 40.45 1.33
C PRO A 20 8.84 40.51 2.37
N TYR A 21 8.61 39.41 3.07
CA TYR A 21 7.56 39.29 4.09
C TYR A 21 7.95 38.28 5.17
N VAL A 22 7.37 38.45 6.36
CA VAL A 22 7.36 37.41 7.38
C VAL A 22 6.09 36.58 7.28
N ILE A 23 6.12 35.35 7.77
CA ILE A 23 4.96 34.46 7.78
C ILE A 23 4.69 33.96 9.21
N LEU A 24 3.41 33.92 9.61
CA LEU A 24 3.02 33.34 10.90
C LEU A 24 2.71 31.85 10.73
N SER A 25 3.27 31.03 11.60
CA SER A 25 2.88 29.65 11.85
C SER A 25 2.25 29.56 13.24
N HIS A 26 1.02 29.11 13.33
CA HIS A 26 0.30 29.05 14.60
C HIS A 26 -0.80 27.98 14.59
N THR A 27 -1.26 27.60 15.78
CA THR A 27 -2.48 26.80 15.91
C THR A 27 -3.69 27.72 16.00
N TRP A 28 -4.70 27.48 15.16
CA TRP A 28 -5.96 28.22 15.24
C TRP A 28 -6.59 28.02 16.62
N GLY A 29 -7.00 29.13 17.22
CA GLY A 29 -7.71 29.20 18.49
C GLY A 29 -9.14 29.70 18.31
N GLU A 30 -9.67 30.26 19.40
CA GLU A 30 -10.98 30.93 19.37
C GLU A 30 -10.87 32.32 18.73
N ASP A 31 -11.91 32.75 18.02
CA ASP A 31 -12.02 34.08 17.42
C ASP A 31 -10.81 34.48 16.57
N GLU A 32 -10.43 33.62 15.61
CA GLU A 32 -9.44 34.00 14.59
C GLU A 32 -9.99 35.08 13.66
N VAL A 33 -9.10 35.98 13.22
CA VAL A 33 -9.43 37.03 12.27
C VAL A 33 -9.47 36.43 10.87
N THR A 34 -10.57 36.66 10.15
CA THR A 34 -10.76 36.21 8.77
C THR A 34 -10.43 37.30 7.76
N PHE A 35 -10.31 36.92 6.49
CA PHE A 35 -10.14 37.89 5.39
C PHE A 35 -11.27 38.93 5.36
N GLU A 36 -12.51 38.50 5.60
CA GLU A 36 -13.67 39.39 5.60
C GLU A 36 -13.64 40.39 6.75
N ASP A 37 -13.18 39.97 7.93
CA ASP A 37 -13.04 40.87 9.08
C ASP A 37 -12.07 42.01 8.76
N MET A 38 -10.92 41.68 8.15
CA MET A 38 -9.93 42.67 7.73
C MET A 38 -10.50 43.64 6.69
N MET A 39 -11.26 43.14 5.72
CA MET A 39 -11.88 43.98 4.69
C MET A 39 -12.98 44.90 5.24
N LYS A 40 -13.66 44.50 6.32
CA LYS A 40 -14.74 45.27 6.96
C LYS A 40 -14.28 46.14 8.13
N GLY A 41 -13.03 46.04 8.57
CA GLY A 41 -12.55 46.75 9.77
C GLY A 41 -13.11 46.16 11.08
N GLN A 42 -13.45 44.87 11.09
CA GLN A 42 -14.07 44.13 12.21
C GLN A 42 -13.09 43.18 12.92
N GLU A 43 -11.80 43.33 12.66
CA GLU A 43 -10.74 42.53 13.27
C GLU A 43 -10.52 42.87 14.75
N LYS A 44 -10.78 44.13 15.14
CA LYS A 44 -10.52 44.63 16.50
C LYS A 44 -11.41 43.93 17.52
N GLY A 45 -10.80 43.48 18.61
CA GLY A 45 -11.49 42.76 19.70
C GLY A 45 -11.47 41.24 19.58
N LYS A 46 -11.04 40.70 18.42
CA LYS A 46 -10.83 39.25 18.24
C LYS A 46 -9.51 38.80 18.86
N LYS A 47 -9.45 37.58 19.41
CA LYS A 47 -8.22 37.03 19.98
C LYS A 47 -7.13 36.83 18.91
N GLY A 48 -7.51 36.39 17.70
CA GLY A 48 -6.59 36.27 16.56
C GLY A 48 -5.93 37.58 16.15
N TYR A 49 -6.55 38.72 16.45
CA TYR A 49 -5.98 40.04 16.14
C TYR A 49 -4.70 40.32 16.92
N VAL A 50 -4.62 39.81 18.16
CA VAL A 50 -3.41 39.90 18.98
C VAL A 50 -2.25 39.21 18.27
N LYS A 51 -2.48 38.04 17.67
CA LYS A 51 -1.46 37.30 16.91
C LYS A 51 -0.95 38.13 15.73
N ILE A 52 -1.86 38.74 14.96
CA ILE A 52 -1.52 39.64 13.84
C ILE A 52 -0.65 40.82 14.30
N ILE A 53 -1.05 41.51 15.38
CA ILE A 53 -0.32 42.67 15.88
C ILE A 53 1.09 42.29 16.33
N HIS A 54 1.26 41.20 17.07
CA HIS A 54 2.59 40.74 17.47
C HIS A 54 3.45 40.32 16.27
N THR A 55 2.88 39.61 15.29
CA THR A 55 3.57 39.29 14.03
C THR A 55 4.04 40.56 13.31
N CYS A 56 3.17 41.56 13.14
CA CYS A 56 3.53 42.82 12.48
C CYS A 56 4.57 43.62 13.26
N ARG A 57 4.51 43.61 14.60
CA ARG A 57 5.54 44.23 15.46
C ARG A 57 6.90 43.57 15.25
N LEU A 58 6.96 42.24 15.33
CA LEU A 58 8.20 41.47 15.11
C LEU A 58 8.75 41.64 13.68
N ALA A 59 7.87 41.78 12.69
CA ALA A 59 8.26 42.09 11.31
C ALA A 59 8.94 43.45 11.19
N LYS A 60 8.35 44.50 11.81
CA LYS A 60 8.92 45.86 11.83
C LYS A 60 10.29 45.91 12.51
N GLU A 61 10.45 45.18 13.61
CA GLU A 61 11.73 45.08 14.31
C GLU A 61 12.86 44.51 13.44
N ARG A 62 12.50 43.72 12.41
CA ARG A 62 13.41 43.20 11.39
C ARG A 62 13.48 44.05 10.11
N GLY A 63 12.80 45.19 10.07
CA GLY A 63 12.73 46.06 8.90
C GLY A 63 11.88 45.50 7.75
N ILE A 64 10.99 44.53 8.02
CA ILE A 64 10.15 43.90 7.00
C ILE A 64 8.76 44.56 7.00
N ALA A 65 8.35 45.05 5.84
CA ALA A 65 7.13 45.86 5.68
C ALA A 65 5.83 45.03 5.60
N TYR A 66 5.93 43.73 5.36
CA TYR A 66 4.78 42.87 5.12
C TYR A 66 4.80 41.60 5.98
N ALA A 67 3.60 41.16 6.37
CA ALA A 67 3.37 39.91 7.07
C ALA A 67 2.28 39.09 6.38
N TRP A 68 2.34 37.77 6.51
CA TRP A 68 1.29 36.87 6.04
C TRP A 68 0.76 36.00 7.19
N VAL A 69 -0.56 35.88 7.26
CA VAL A 69 -1.28 35.05 8.23
C VAL A 69 -2.41 34.31 7.51
N ASP A 70 -2.41 32.98 7.53
CA ASP A 70 -3.29 32.12 6.73
C ASP A 70 -4.80 32.35 7.01
N THR A 71 -5.15 32.78 8.22
CA THR A 71 -6.54 33.02 8.60
C THR A 71 -7.16 34.21 7.87
N CYS A 72 -6.36 35.26 7.59
CA CYS A 72 -6.83 36.52 7.05
C CYS A 72 -6.17 36.96 5.74
N CYS A 73 -5.12 36.31 5.28
CA CYS A 73 -4.46 36.58 3.99
C CYS A 73 -4.95 35.67 2.84
N VAL A 74 -5.91 34.78 3.12
CA VAL A 74 -6.52 33.91 2.12
C VAL A 74 -8.03 34.14 2.13
N ASP A 75 -8.60 34.53 0.99
CA ASP A 75 -10.06 34.58 0.86
C ASP A 75 -10.65 33.18 0.71
N LYS A 76 -10.98 32.57 1.85
CA LYS A 76 -11.57 31.23 1.93
C LYS A 76 -12.96 31.13 1.28
N ARG A 77 -13.60 32.25 0.89
CA ARG A 77 -14.88 32.27 0.18
C ARG A 77 -14.70 32.01 -1.31
N SER A 78 -13.51 32.32 -1.85
CA SER A 78 -13.13 32.00 -3.22
C SER A 78 -12.51 30.60 -3.25
N SER A 79 -13.26 29.62 -3.79
CA SER A 79 -12.74 28.25 -3.91
C SER A 79 -11.50 28.16 -4.79
N ALA A 80 -11.39 29.05 -5.79
CA ALA A 80 -10.22 29.14 -6.65
C ALA A 80 -8.99 29.65 -5.89
N GLU A 81 -9.15 30.73 -5.12
CA GLU A 81 -8.05 31.28 -4.30
C GLU A 81 -7.64 30.32 -3.19
N LEU A 82 -8.60 29.67 -2.53
CA LEU A 82 -8.31 28.65 -1.52
C LEU A 82 -7.52 27.47 -2.11
N ALA A 83 -7.89 27.01 -3.31
CA ALA A 83 -7.17 25.93 -3.99
C ALA A 83 -5.75 26.35 -4.40
N GLU A 84 -5.58 27.57 -4.93
CA GLU A 84 -4.27 28.13 -5.24
C GLU A 84 -3.40 28.25 -3.99
N ALA A 85 -3.98 28.75 -2.90
CA ALA A 85 -3.29 28.93 -1.62
C ALA A 85 -2.80 27.60 -1.05
N ILE A 86 -3.65 26.57 -1.04
CA ILE A 86 -3.26 25.25 -0.52
C ILE A 86 -2.12 24.64 -1.34
N ASN A 87 -2.20 24.69 -2.68
CA ASN A 87 -1.13 24.17 -3.54
C ASN A 87 0.16 25.01 -3.47
N SER A 88 0.08 26.27 -3.03
CA SER A 88 1.23 27.18 -2.96
C SER A 88 1.83 27.33 -1.56
N MET A 89 1.15 26.85 -0.51
CA MET A 89 1.47 27.17 0.88
C MET A 89 2.91 26.81 1.25
N PHE A 90 3.39 25.62 0.88
CA PHE A 90 4.77 25.23 1.14
C PHE A 90 5.77 26.20 0.52
N ASN A 91 5.52 26.65 -0.71
CA ASN A 91 6.39 27.61 -1.38
C ASN A 91 6.33 29.00 -0.71
N TRP A 92 5.17 29.40 -0.21
CA TRP A 92 5.04 30.64 0.56
C TRP A 92 5.85 30.58 1.87
N TYR A 93 5.75 29.50 2.64
CA TYR A 93 6.63 29.32 3.80
C TYR A 93 8.11 29.29 3.42
N LYS A 94 8.47 28.63 2.31
CA LYS A 94 9.85 28.56 1.80
C LYS A 94 10.44 29.90 1.40
N LEU A 95 9.63 30.77 0.78
CA LEU A 95 10.05 32.08 0.28
C LEU A 95 9.96 33.21 1.32
N SER A 96 9.34 32.97 2.48
CA SER A 96 9.32 33.93 3.57
C SER A 96 10.73 34.26 4.08
N GLU A 97 10.96 35.51 4.47
CA GLU A 97 12.24 35.93 5.07
C GLU A 97 12.45 35.28 6.44
N VAL A 98 11.37 35.27 7.23
CA VAL A 98 11.31 34.64 8.54
C VAL A 98 9.91 34.07 8.77
N CYS A 99 9.85 32.84 9.27
CA CYS A 99 8.64 32.26 9.83
C CYS A 99 8.65 32.40 11.35
N PHE A 100 7.58 32.94 11.92
CA PHE A 100 7.38 32.99 13.37
C PHE A 100 6.43 31.86 13.78
N ALA A 101 6.90 30.90 14.55
CA ALA A 101 6.06 29.86 15.17
C ALA A 101 5.62 30.33 16.56
N HIS A 102 4.34 30.67 16.71
CA HIS A 102 3.75 31.02 18.00
C HIS A 102 3.17 29.78 18.69
N LEU A 103 3.77 29.40 19.81
CA LEU A 103 3.40 28.26 20.64
C LEU A 103 2.50 28.71 21.80
N GLU A 104 1.21 28.82 21.51
CA GLU A 104 0.19 29.35 22.44
C GLU A 104 0.06 28.57 23.76
N ASP A 105 0.49 27.31 23.80
CA ASP A 105 0.43 26.41 24.95
C ASP A 105 1.80 26.15 25.61
N LEU A 106 2.80 26.96 25.28
CA LEU A 106 4.11 26.95 25.94
C LEU A 106 4.14 27.99 27.07
N ASP A 107 4.06 27.53 28.32
CA ASP A 107 3.99 28.37 29.53
C ASP A 107 5.35 28.90 30.04
N LEU A 108 5.28 30.01 30.79
CA LEU A 108 6.41 30.75 31.36
C LEU A 108 7.17 30.03 32.52
N GLN A 109 6.53 29.10 33.24
CA GLN A 109 6.94 28.70 34.61
C GLN A 109 7.86 27.47 34.73
N ARG A 110 8.31 26.82 33.64
CA ARG A 110 9.24 25.66 33.71
C ARG A 110 10.68 25.99 33.29
N GLY A 111 11.23 27.10 33.77
CA GLY A 111 12.56 27.54 33.34
C GLY A 111 13.32 28.43 34.30
N GLN A 112 13.37 28.08 35.59
CA GLN A 112 14.51 28.51 36.42
C GLN A 112 15.62 27.48 36.26
N GLN A 113 16.68 27.91 35.56
CA GLN A 113 17.99 27.27 35.43
C GLN A 113 18.00 25.82 34.93
N ASP A 114 18.33 25.70 33.64
CA ASP A 114 18.90 24.53 32.95
C ASP A 114 18.00 23.59 32.13
N ASP A 115 16.76 23.97 31.82
CA ASP A 115 15.95 23.22 30.84
C ASP A 115 15.34 24.13 29.76
N ARG A 116 16.07 24.26 28.64
CA ARG A 116 15.56 24.87 27.40
C ARG A 116 14.37 24.03 26.90
N LEU A 117 13.15 24.38 27.32
CA LEU A 117 11.85 23.92 26.82
C LEU A 117 11.39 22.51 27.25
N SER A 118 11.27 22.25 28.55
CA SER A 118 10.64 21.04 29.15
C SER A 118 9.13 20.85 28.84
N GLY A 119 8.58 21.58 27.87
CA GLY A 119 7.20 21.48 27.40
C GLY A 119 7.04 21.45 25.86
N LEU A 120 8.13 21.59 25.09
CA LEU A 120 8.04 21.73 23.62
C LEU A 120 7.33 20.55 22.95
N SER A 121 7.60 19.33 23.41
CA SER A 121 6.98 18.10 22.89
C SER A 121 5.48 18.01 23.18
N SER A 122 4.98 18.77 24.16
CA SER A 122 3.57 18.80 24.56
C SER A 122 2.78 19.87 23.82
N CYS A 123 3.45 20.77 23.10
CA CYS A 123 2.79 21.82 22.34
C CYS A 123 1.97 21.23 21.18
N ARG A 124 0.69 21.60 21.11
CA ARG A 124 -0.24 21.19 20.05
C ARG A 124 0.32 21.49 18.67
N TRP A 125 1.14 22.53 18.53
CA TRP A 125 1.80 22.89 17.27
C TRP A 125 2.52 21.69 16.62
N PHE A 126 3.17 20.80 17.37
CA PHE A 126 3.85 19.62 16.78
C PHE A 126 2.90 18.50 16.35
N THR A 127 1.64 18.56 16.78
CA THR A 127 0.59 17.58 16.48
C THR A 127 -0.39 18.04 15.41
N ARG A 128 -0.30 19.27 14.90
CA ARG A 128 -1.19 19.74 13.82
C ARG A 128 -0.65 19.36 12.44
N GLY A 129 -1.51 18.95 11.51
CA GLY A 129 -1.08 18.55 10.16
C GLY A 129 -0.34 19.66 9.40
N TRP A 130 -0.96 20.83 9.26
CA TRP A 130 -0.44 21.97 8.49
C TRP A 130 0.93 22.47 8.97
N THR A 131 1.18 22.47 10.28
CA THR A 131 2.46 22.94 10.84
C THR A 131 3.66 22.08 10.45
N LEU A 132 3.45 20.88 9.86
CA LEU A 132 4.54 20.06 9.35
C LEU A 132 5.27 20.73 8.19
N GLN A 133 4.53 21.23 7.20
CA GLN A 133 5.16 21.97 6.10
C GLN A 133 5.68 23.33 6.58
N GLU A 134 5.01 23.96 7.55
CA GLU A 134 5.44 25.23 8.16
C GLU A 134 6.74 25.08 8.96
N LEU A 135 7.07 23.86 9.42
CA LEU A 135 8.34 23.51 10.04
C LEU A 135 9.46 23.30 9.00
N ILE A 136 9.17 22.55 7.95
CA ILE A 136 10.16 22.07 6.98
C ILE A 136 10.50 23.13 5.94
N ALA A 137 9.49 23.81 5.41
CA ALA A 137 9.63 24.73 4.28
C ALA A 137 10.47 25.99 4.55
N PRO A 138 10.29 26.75 5.66
CA PRO A 138 11.03 27.99 5.84
C PRO A 138 12.50 27.71 6.17
N ARG A 139 13.41 28.52 5.62
CA ARG A 139 14.83 28.47 5.97
C ARG A 139 15.06 29.00 7.39
N ASN A 140 14.47 30.15 7.69
CA ASN A 140 14.55 30.81 8.98
C ASN A 140 13.22 30.65 9.71
N LEU A 141 13.22 29.88 10.80
CA LEU A 141 12.06 29.66 11.66
C LEU A 141 12.42 29.99 13.09
N GLU A 142 11.66 30.86 13.71
CA GLU A 142 11.85 31.32 15.08
C GLU A 142 10.65 30.92 15.95
N PHE A 143 10.92 30.36 17.12
CA PHE A 143 9.89 29.93 18.06
C PHE A 143 9.63 30.99 19.12
N TYR A 144 8.35 31.22 19.38
CA TYR A 144 7.85 32.13 20.40
C TYR A 144 6.90 31.39 21.32
N ASP A 145 6.95 31.69 22.62
CA ASP A 145 6.01 31.13 23.59
C ASP A 145 4.65 31.87 23.59
N SER A 146 3.75 31.48 24.50
CA SER A 146 2.41 32.06 24.68
C SER A 146 2.41 33.57 24.97
N ALA A 147 3.52 34.12 25.46
CA ALA A 147 3.70 35.53 25.77
C ALA A 147 4.59 36.25 24.73
N TRP A 148 4.81 35.64 23.56
CA TRP A 148 5.65 36.16 22.48
C TRP A 148 7.11 36.40 22.87
N ASN A 149 7.64 35.66 23.85
CA ASN A 149 9.07 35.66 24.14
C ASN A 149 9.79 34.70 23.20
N TYR A 150 10.94 35.14 22.68
CA TYR A 150 11.78 34.35 21.80
C TYR A 150 12.37 33.14 22.53
N ARG A 151 12.28 31.96 21.91
CA ARG A 151 12.70 30.66 22.48
C ARG A 151 13.82 29.96 21.71
N GLY A 152 14.21 30.48 20.55
CA GLY A 152 15.26 29.92 19.71
C GLY A 152 14.82 29.73 18.26
N THR A 153 15.78 29.46 17.39
CA THR A 153 15.53 29.12 15.99
C THR A 153 15.35 27.62 15.78
N LYS A 154 14.87 27.22 14.60
CA LYS A 154 14.91 25.84 14.14
C LYS A 154 16.32 25.25 14.18
N ALA A 155 17.35 26.03 13.87
CA ALA A 155 18.75 25.59 13.94
C ALA A 155 19.18 25.34 15.40
N ASP A 156 18.82 26.23 16.33
CA ASP A 156 19.14 26.10 17.75
C ASP A 156 18.49 24.86 18.39
N LEU A 157 17.30 24.50 17.90
CA LEU A 157 16.44 23.46 18.49
C LEU A 157 16.40 22.15 17.68
N GLN A 158 17.22 22.01 16.63
CA GLN A 158 17.12 20.90 15.67
C GLN A 158 17.17 19.51 16.31
N GLY A 159 18.01 19.30 17.33
CA GLY A 159 18.07 18.03 18.05
C GLY A 159 16.77 17.68 18.78
N ARG A 160 16.15 18.66 19.45
CA ARG A 160 14.85 18.48 20.13
C ARG A 160 13.71 18.31 19.12
N ILE A 161 13.68 19.11 18.06
CA ILE A 161 12.68 19.01 16.98
C ILE A 161 12.76 17.64 16.30
N SER A 162 13.97 17.16 15.99
CA SER A 162 14.19 15.82 15.42
C SER A 162 13.72 14.73 16.36
N GLY A 163 13.97 14.87 17.67
CA GLY A 163 13.46 13.98 18.71
C GLY A 163 11.94 13.85 18.70
N ILE A 164 11.24 15.00 18.68
CA ILE A 164 9.76 15.11 18.70
C ILE A 164 9.13 14.59 17.41
N THR A 165 9.65 15.00 16.26
CA THR A 165 8.98 14.82 14.96
C THR A 165 9.46 13.61 14.17
N GLY A 166 10.64 13.08 14.48
CA GLY A 166 11.30 12.05 13.68
C GLY A 166 11.88 12.54 12.35
N ILE A 167 11.89 13.86 12.11
CA ILE A 167 12.53 14.46 10.94
C ILE A 167 14.04 14.45 11.16
N ASP A 168 14.81 14.01 10.16
CA ASP A 168 16.27 14.01 10.22
C ASP A 168 16.79 15.45 10.31
N ILE A 169 17.83 15.68 11.11
CA ILE A 169 18.46 17.00 11.27
C ILE A 169 18.86 17.60 9.91
N ALA A 170 19.40 16.79 9.00
CA ALA A 170 19.76 17.23 7.65
C ALA A 170 18.57 17.82 6.86
N VAL A 171 17.34 17.32 7.08
CA VAL A 171 16.12 17.85 6.44
C VAL A 171 15.71 19.17 7.08
N LEU A 172 15.87 19.31 8.41
CA LEU A 172 15.57 20.55 9.13
C LEU A 172 16.52 21.68 8.70
N GLU A 173 17.79 21.34 8.44
CA GLU A 173 18.82 22.25 7.93
C GLU A 173 18.59 22.62 6.46
N ASN A 174 18.24 21.65 5.61
CA ASN A 174 18.07 21.86 4.18
C ASN A 174 16.92 21.02 3.59
N ASN A 175 15.79 21.66 3.30
CA ASN A 175 14.65 20.99 2.67
C ASN A 175 14.86 20.63 1.18
N ALA A 176 15.94 21.07 0.52
CA ALA A 176 16.23 20.66 -0.85
C ALA A 176 16.51 19.16 -0.97
N ILE A 177 16.81 18.47 0.14
CA ILE A 177 17.08 17.03 0.13
C ILE A 177 15.81 16.18 0.16
N LEU A 178 14.60 16.76 0.23
CA LEU A 178 13.34 16.02 0.42
C LEU A 178 13.12 14.91 -0.61
N GLU A 179 13.47 15.12 -1.87
CA GLU A 179 13.38 14.10 -2.95
C GLU A 179 14.30 12.89 -2.69
N THR A 180 15.41 13.10 -1.99
CA THR A 180 16.34 12.03 -1.60
C THR A 180 15.84 11.21 -0.41
N ILE A 181 14.79 11.65 0.27
CA ILE A 181 14.21 10.95 1.41
C ILE A 181 13.11 9.98 0.94
N PRO A 182 13.13 8.71 1.39
CA PRO A 182 12.08 7.75 1.07
C PRO A 182 10.68 8.30 1.32
N VAL A 183 9.74 8.05 0.41
CA VAL A 183 8.33 8.44 0.56
C VAL A 183 7.76 7.97 1.89
N ALA A 184 8.00 6.71 2.29
CA ALA A 184 7.55 6.18 3.58
C ALA A 184 8.03 7.00 4.78
N LYS A 185 9.30 7.41 4.73
CA LYS A 185 9.92 8.17 5.82
C LYS A 185 9.31 9.57 5.90
N ARG A 186 9.07 10.22 4.75
CA ARG A 186 8.34 11.50 4.70
C ARG A 186 6.91 11.36 5.23
N MET A 187 6.20 10.29 4.88
CA MET A 187 4.86 9.99 5.42
C MET A 187 4.88 9.83 6.94
N SER A 188 5.92 9.21 7.50
CA SER A 188 6.04 8.98 8.95
C SER A 188 6.04 10.27 9.78
N TRP A 189 6.48 11.40 9.22
CA TRP A 189 6.49 12.70 9.91
C TRP A 189 5.09 13.25 10.19
N ALA A 190 4.08 12.74 9.47
CA ALA A 190 2.68 13.08 9.64
C ALA A 190 1.90 12.03 10.44
N ALA A 191 2.54 10.93 10.87
CA ALA A 191 1.86 9.79 11.46
C ALA A 191 1.11 10.11 12.76
N ASN A 192 1.64 11.03 13.57
CA ASN A 192 1.05 11.47 14.84
C ASN A 192 0.44 12.87 14.75
N ARG A 193 0.09 13.32 13.54
CA ARG A 193 -0.50 14.64 13.31
C ARG A 193 -1.99 14.54 13.01
N GLU A 194 -2.72 15.53 13.49
CA GLU A 194 -4.18 15.63 13.40
C GLU A 194 -4.60 16.86 12.60
N THR A 195 -5.72 16.73 11.91
CA THR A 195 -6.33 17.80 11.13
C THR A 195 -7.80 17.95 11.50
N THR A 196 -8.35 19.16 11.36
CA THR A 196 -9.77 19.41 11.66
C THR A 196 -10.67 18.82 10.58
N ARG A 197 -10.31 19.01 9.30
CA ARG A 197 -10.95 18.34 8.17
C ARG A 197 -10.17 17.08 7.84
N VAL A 198 -10.88 16.02 7.47
CA VAL A 198 -10.24 14.73 7.17
C VAL A 198 -9.41 14.80 5.89
N GLU A 199 -9.82 15.63 4.92
CA GLU A 199 -9.08 15.83 3.67
C GLU A 199 -7.74 16.55 3.87
N ASP A 200 -7.65 17.41 4.89
CA ASP A 200 -6.42 18.14 5.20
C ASP A 200 -5.27 17.21 5.57
N LEU A 201 -5.56 15.98 6.03
CA LEU A 201 -4.55 14.95 6.26
C LEU A 201 -3.74 14.64 5.00
N ALA A 202 -4.35 14.84 3.82
CA ALA A 202 -3.70 14.75 2.53
C ALA A 202 -3.14 16.11 2.08
N TYR A 203 -3.95 17.17 2.17
CA TYR A 203 -3.60 18.46 1.60
C TYR A 203 -2.43 19.15 2.31
N CYS A 204 -2.22 18.91 3.60
CA CYS A 204 -1.07 19.44 4.33
C CYS A 204 0.27 18.80 3.93
N LEU A 205 0.26 17.77 3.09
CA LEU A 205 1.45 17.03 2.65
C LEU A 205 1.89 17.36 1.22
N LEU A 206 1.09 18.12 0.46
CA LEU A 206 1.34 18.39 -0.97
C LEU A 206 2.75 18.93 -1.23
N GLY A 207 3.16 19.96 -0.50
CA GLY A 207 4.48 20.55 -0.68
C GLY A 207 5.65 19.70 -0.17
N ILE A 208 5.42 18.80 0.80
CA ILE A 208 6.43 17.85 1.27
C ILE A 208 6.74 16.81 0.17
N PHE A 209 5.70 16.45 -0.61
CA PHE A 209 5.82 15.51 -1.71
C PHE A 209 6.06 16.17 -3.07
N GLY A 210 5.90 17.49 -3.18
CA GLY A 210 6.08 18.23 -4.42
C GLY A 210 4.98 17.95 -5.45
N VAL A 211 3.76 17.64 -5.02
CA VAL A 211 2.63 17.28 -5.89
C VAL A 211 1.50 18.30 -5.77
N ASN A 212 0.71 18.43 -6.84
CA ASN A 212 -0.47 19.29 -6.89
C ASN A 212 -1.71 18.45 -7.17
N MET A 213 -2.85 18.82 -6.58
CA MET A 213 -4.13 18.16 -6.85
C MET A 213 -5.33 19.10 -6.61
N PRO A 214 -6.51 18.83 -7.21
CA PRO A 214 -7.73 19.58 -6.92
C PRO A 214 -8.17 19.47 -5.45
N MET A 215 -8.65 20.56 -4.86
CA MET A 215 -9.19 20.58 -3.48
C MET A 215 -10.67 20.23 -3.48
N LEU A 216 -11.03 19.04 -3.00
CA LEU A 216 -12.40 18.49 -3.02
C LEU A 216 -12.90 18.18 -1.60
N TYR A 217 -13.17 19.23 -0.82
CA TYR A 217 -13.76 19.05 0.51
C TYR A 217 -15.12 18.34 0.45
N GLY A 218 -15.29 17.29 1.25
CA GLY A 218 -16.42 16.36 1.21
C GLY A 218 -16.07 14.99 0.61
N GLU A 219 -14.89 14.81 0.03
CA GLU A 219 -14.43 13.50 -0.48
C GLU A 219 -13.99 12.53 0.64
N GLY A 220 -13.80 13.02 1.87
CA GLY A 220 -13.45 12.23 3.02
C GLY A 220 -12.03 11.63 2.93
N THR A 221 -11.87 10.39 3.38
CA THR A 221 -10.58 9.67 3.35
C THR A 221 -10.06 9.37 1.95
N LYS A 222 -10.87 9.59 0.89
CA LYS A 222 -10.44 9.45 -0.50
C LYS A 222 -9.32 10.43 -0.87
N ALA A 223 -9.27 11.59 -0.23
CA ALA A 223 -8.22 12.60 -0.44
C ALA A 223 -6.82 12.01 -0.26
N PHE A 224 -6.61 11.18 0.77
CA PHE A 224 -5.31 10.56 1.04
C PHE A 224 -4.96 9.47 0.00
N GLY A 225 -5.95 8.77 -0.52
CA GLY A 225 -5.78 7.85 -1.65
C GLY A 225 -5.34 8.58 -2.92
N ARG A 226 -5.94 9.75 -3.22
CA ARG A 226 -5.55 10.58 -4.36
C ARG A 226 -4.16 11.19 -4.19
N LEU A 227 -3.78 11.62 -2.98
CA LEU A 227 -2.41 12.07 -2.69
C LEU A 227 -1.39 10.98 -3.06
N GLN A 228 -1.62 9.74 -2.63
CA GLN A 228 -0.73 8.63 -2.97
C GLN A 228 -0.67 8.40 -4.49
N GLU A 229 -1.78 8.55 -5.21
CA GLU A 229 -1.78 8.46 -6.66
C GLU A 229 -0.97 9.55 -7.35
N GLU A 230 -1.05 10.80 -6.88
CA GLU A 230 -0.21 11.88 -7.42
C GLU A 230 1.28 11.62 -7.12
N ILE A 231 1.61 11.13 -5.93
CA ILE A 231 3.00 10.75 -5.60
C ILE A 231 3.49 9.65 -6.54
N ILE A 232 2.67 8.62 -6.80
CA ILE A 232 3.00 7.49 -7.67
C ILE A 232 3.30 7.92 -9.11
N LYS A 233 2.74 9.04 -9.60
CA LYS A 233 3.03 9.56 -10.94
C LYS A 233 4.43 10.18 -11.04
N GLU A 234 4.96 10.70 -9.93
CA GLU A 234 6.19 11.49 -9.90
C GLU A 234 7.43 10.70 -9.45
N THR A 235 7.28 9.47 -8.95
CA THR A 235 8.43 8.71 -8.43
C THR A 235 8.34 7.20 -8.63
N THR A 236 9.50 6.54 -8.71
CA THR A 236 9.64 5.08 -8.69
C THR A 236 9.98 4.54 -7.29
N ASP A 237 9.82 5.35 -6.24
CA ASP A 237 10.10 4.98 -4.86
C ASP A 237 9.01 4.04 -4.30
N LEU A 238 9.32 2.74 -4.25
CA LEU A 238 8.41 1.71 -3.74
C LEU A 238 8.19 1.78 -2.22
N SER A 239 8.90 2.65 -1.49
CA SER A 239 8.66 2.82 -0.05
C SER A 239 7.25 3.33 0.24
N ILE A 240 6.54 3.96 -0.72
CA ILE A 240 5.14 4.34 -0.55
C ILE A 240 4.23 3.17 -0.14
N PHE A 241 4.62 1.92 -0.40
CA PHE A 241 3.88 0.72 -0.01
C PHE A 241 4.31 0.13 1.35
N ALA A 242 5.28 0.74 2.05
CA ALA A 242 5.87 0.24 3.30
C ALA A 242 5.04 0.53 4.57
N TRP A 243 3.72 0.66 4.44
CA TRP A 243 2.83 0.93 5.58
C TRP A 243 2.46 -0.36 6.35
N LYS A 244 2.02 -0.25 7.61
CA LYS A 244 1.51 -1.35 8.46
C LYS A 244 0.23 -0.90 9.17
N VAL A 245 -0.77 -1.77 9.25
CA VAL A 245 -1.98 -1.55 10.07
C VAL A 245 -1.64 -1.76 11.54
N SER A 246 -2.05 -0.83 12.40
CA SER A 246 -1.95 -1.00 13.85
C SER A 246 -2.92 -2.08 14.34
N LEU A 247 -2.39 -3.11 15.00
CA LEU A 247 -3.22 -4.17 15.59
C LEU A 247 -4.15 -3.66 16.71
N TYR A 248 -3.83 -2.50 17.31
CA TYR A 248 -4.62 -1.89 18.39
C TYR A 248 -5.83 -1.11 17.88
N GLU A 249 -5.82 -0.61 16.64
CA GLU A 249 -6.95 0.13 16.04
C GLU A 249 -8.11 -0.81 15.63
N GLY A 250 -7.83 -2.10 15.43
CA GLY A 250 -8.86 -3.12 15.17
C GLY A 250 -9.86 -3.31 16.32
N LYS A 251 -9.53 -2.81 17.53
CA LYS A 251 -10.40 -2.87 18.72
C LYS A 251 -11.61 -1.95 18.63
N TYR A 252 -11.51 -0.83 17.88
CA TYR A 252 -12.58 0.18 17.80
C TYR A 252 -13.69 -0.15 16.78
N LEU A 253 -13.46 -1.11 15.87
CA LEU A 253 -14.45 -1.52 14.87
C LEU A 253 -15.25 -2.77 15.27
N GLY A 254 -15.03 -3.35 16.46
CA GLY A 254 -15.74 -4.56 16.90
C GLY A 254 -15.45 -5.81 16.05
N ILE A 255 -14.48 -5.75 15.13
CA ILE A 255 -14.11 -6.88 14.27
C ILE A 255 -13.03 -7.69 15.01
N PHE A 256 -13.39 -8.89 15.47
CA PHE A 256 -12.49 -9.83 16.17
C PHE A 256 -11.33 -10.38 15.30
N ARG A 257 -11.14 -9.88 14.07
CA ARG A 257 -10.04 -10.27 13.20
C ARG A 257 -9.50 -9.05 12.45
N PRO A 258 -8.17 -8.83 12.39
CA PRO A 258 -7.62 -7.87 11.45
C PRO A 258 -8.09 -8.26 10.04
N LEU A 259 -8.48 -7.26 9.23
CA LEU A 259 -8.80 -7.48 7.82
C LEU A 259 -7.67 -8.29 7.18
N GLY A 260 -7.97 -9.51 6.71
CA GLY A 260 -6.95 -10.42 6.17
C GLY A 260 -6.29 -9.85 4.92
N TYR A 261 -7.03 -9.05 4.15
CA TYR A 261 -6.60 -8.47 2.89
C TYR A 261 -6.90 -6.98 2.80
N ARG A 262 -5.97 -6.23 2.20
CA ARG A 262 -6.09 -4.80 1.94
C ARG A 262 -5.69 -4.48 0.50
N GLY A 263 -6.10 -3.31 0.02
CA GLY A 263 -5.50 -2.74 -1.18
C GLY A 263 -4.03 -2.37 -0.94
N ILE A 264 -3.30 -2.03 -2.01
CA ILE A 264 -1.88 -1.68 -1.90
C ILE A 264 -1.64 -0.28 -1.32
N LEU A 265 -2.64 0.62 -1.36
CA LEU A 265 -2.54 1.97 -0.80
C LEU A 265 -2.92 2.01 0.68
N ALA A 266 -2.21 2.86 1.43
CA ALA A 266 -2.49 3.14 2.83
C ALA A 266 -3.79 3.94 2.99
N LEU A 267 -4.38 3.90 4.18
CA LEU A 267 -5.57 4.70 4.52
C LEU A 267 -5.22 6.01 5.25
N ALA A 268 -4.06 6.08 5.91
CA ALA A 268 -3.61 7.27 6.63
C ALA A 268 -2.07 7.30 6.79
N PRO A 269 -1.46 8.48 7.03
CA PRO A 269 -0.04 8.59 7.40
C PRO A 269 0.34 7.82 8.66
N SER A 270 -0.59 7.58 9.59
CA SER A 270 -0.35 6.82 10.83
C SER A 270 0.17 5.41 10.56
N GLU A 271 -0.22 4.79 9.44
CA GLU A 271 0.25 3.46 9.03
C GLU A 271 1.76 3.46 8.65
N PHE A 272 2.39 4.62 8.52
CA PHE A 272 3.83 4.79 8.28
C PHE A 272 4.63 5.15 9.53
N ALA A 273 4.03 5.15 10.73
CA ALA A 273 4.71 5.56 11.98
C ALA A 273 6.04 4.81 12.23
N HIS A 274 6.12 3.55 11.81
CA HIS A 274 7.29 2.68 11.98
C HIS A 274 8.42 2.95 10.95
N CYS A 275 8.20 3.80 9.94
CA CYS A 275 9.14 4.04 8.84
C CYS A 275 10.23 5.09 9.15
N ARG A 276 10.34 5.57 10.40
CA ARG A 276 11.30 6.62 10.80
C ARG A 276 12.75 6.30 10.42
N ASN A 277 13.16 5.03 10.56
CA ASN A 277 14.54 4.60 10.30
C ASN A 277 14.73 3.93 8.93
N LEU A 278 13.69 3.91 8.09
CA LEU A 278 13.72 3.28 6.78
C LEU A 278 14.72 3.99 5.86
N ARG A 279 15.53 3.20 5.14
CA ARG A 279 16.51 3.69 4.15
C ARG A 279 16.33 2.96 2.82
N ARG A 280 16.79 3.58 1.74
CA ARG A 280 16.87 2.90 0.43
C ARG A 280 17.98 1.86 0.46
N ALA A 281 17.75 0.71 -0.17
CA ALA A 281 18.77 -0.31 -0.34
C ALA A 281 19.78 0.13 -1.41
N SER A 282 21.08 0.02 -1.14
CA SER A 282 22.17 0.45 -2.04
C SER A 282 22.28 -0.36 -3.35
N THR A 283 21.75 -1.58 -3.37
CA THR A 283 21.97 -2.55 -4.47
C THR A 283 20.84 -2.58 -5.51
N MET A 284 19.88 -1.66 -5.47
CA MET A 284 18.74 -1.72 -6.40
C MET A 284 19.05 -0.96 -7.69
N ARG A 285 19.00 -1.66 -8.82
CA ARG A 285 18.85 -1.02 -10.14
C ARG A 285 17.54 -0.24 -10.09
N TYR A 286 17.58 1.07 -10.33
CA TYR A 286 16.38 1.93 -10.35
C TYR A 286 15.25 1.23 -11.10
N GLY A 287 14.17 0.94 -10.37
CA GLY A 287 13.10 0.06 -10.81
C GLY A 287 12.34 0.70 -11.96
N HIS A 288 11.97 -0.13 -12.92
CA HIS A 288 11.08 0.20 -14.02
C HIS A 288 9.85 0.98 -13.55
N GLU A 289 9.27 1.75 -14.48
CA GLU A 289 8.00 2.44 -14.25
C GLU A 289 6.96 1.52 -13.61
N TYR A 290 6.20 2.07 -12.67
CA TYR A 290 4.95 1.49 -12.22
C TYR A 290 3.86 2.55 -12.35
N SER A 291 2.63 2.10 -12.49
CA SER A 291 1.51 3.03 -12.65
C SER A 291 0.23 2.49 -12.04
N MET A 292 -0.63 3.41 -11.60
CA MET A 292 -1.98 3.07 -11.16
C MET A 292 -2.89 2.93 -12.38
N THR A 293 -3.60 1.80 -12.48
CA THR A 293 -4.55 1.49 -13.56
C THR A 293 -5.93 1.18 -12.99
N ASN A 294 -6.93 0.96 -13.85
CA ASN A 294 -8.23 0.47 -13.41
C ASN A 294 -8.19 -0.95 -12.79
N LYS A 295 -7.13 -1.73 -13.01
CA LYS A 295 -6.85 -3.00 -12.30
C LYS A 295 -6.03 -2.83 -11.01
N GLY A 296 -5.68 -1.60 -10.66
CA GLY A 296 -4.78 -1.27 -9.55
C GLY A 296 -3.34 -1.04 -10.00
N LEU A 297 -2.38 -1.24 -9.09
CA LEU A 297 -0.97 -0.98 -9.32
C LEU A 297 -0.40 -2.00 -10.31
N ARG A 298 0.07 -1.51 -11.46
CA ARG A 298 0.78 -2.30 -12.48
C ARG A 298 2.27 -2.09 -12.31
N LEU A 299 3.02 -3.18 -12.16
CA LEU A 299 4.48 -3.16 -12.13
C LEU A 299 5.07 -4.45 -12.70
N GLU A 300 6.28 -4.33 -13.23
CA GLU A 300 7.10 -5.48 -13.59
C GLU A 300 8.16 -5.69 -12.50
N THR A 301 8.12 -6.83 -11.80
CA THR A 301 8.92 -7.03 -10.57
C THR A 301 9.29 -8.50 -10.34
N PHE A 302 10.19 -8.74 -9.37
CA PHE A 302 10.47 -10.06 -8.83
C PHE A 302 9.59 -10.30 -7.60
N LEU A 303 8.99 -11.49 -7.50
CA LEU A 303 8.28 -11.91 -6.29
C LEU A 303 9.14 -12.91 -5.54
N GLY A 304 9.44 -12.60 -4.29
CA GLY A 304 10.07 -13.54 -3.37
C GLY A 304 9.05 -14.51 -2.83
N GLU A 305 9.49 -15.68 -2.40
CA GLU A 305 8.64 -16.72 -1.84
C GLU A 305 8.95 -16.89 -0.35
N SER A 306 7.95 -16.66 0.51
CA SER A 306 8.11 -16.84 1.95
C SER A 306 8.05 -18.33 2.33
N LYS A 307 8.58 -18.67 3.50
CA LYS A 307 8.47 -20.03 4.06
C LYS A 307 7.03 -20.47 4.29
N ASP A 308 6.12 -19.51 4.47
CA ASP A 308 4.68 -19.72 4.68
C ASP A 308 3.89 -19.81 3.37
N LYS A 309 4.57 -19.95 2.22
CA LYS A 309 3.97 -19.97 0.87
C LYS A 309 3.18 -18.69 0.54
N GLU A 310 3.71 -17.54 0.91
CA GLU A 310 3.22 -16.25 0.45
C GLU A 310 4.22 -15.55 -0.48
N TYR A 311 3.69 -14.77 -1.42
CA TYR A 311 4.54 -13.93 -2.26
C TYR A 311 4.98 -12.69 -1.49
N ALA A 312 6.20 -12.22 -1.74
CA ALA A 312 6.76 -11.01 -1.14
C ALA A 312 7.22 -10.05 -2.24
N LEU A 313 6.57 -8.89 -2.34
CA LEU A 313 7.01 -7.79 -3.18
C LEU A 313 8.16 -7.05 -2.50
N ASN A 314 9.32 -7.00 -3.13
CA ASN A 314 10.47 -6.20 -2.67
C ASN A 314 10.19 -4.70 -2.78
N LEU A 315 10.39 -3.94 -1.70
CA LEU A 315 10.22 -2.49 -1.69
C LEU A 315 11.50 -1.69 -1.94
N ALA A 316 12.62 -2.34 -2.27
CA ALA A 316 13.92 -1.68 -2.44
C ALA A 316 14.42 -0.93 -1.20
N CYS A 317 13.94 -1.31 -0.02
CA CYS A 317 14.19 -0.61 1.22
C CYS A 317 14.81 -1.53 2.26
N ILE A 318 15.48 -0.93 3.23
CA ILE A 318 16.01 -1.60 4.40
C ILE A 318 15.55 -0.91 5.67
N ILE A 319 15.37 -1.70 6.73
CA ILE A 319 15.17 -1.21 8.09
C ILE A 319 16.31 -1.81 8.94
N PRO A 320 17.20 -0.98 9.51
CA PRO A 320 18.20 -1.44 10.47
C PRO A 320 17.53 -1.78 11.80
N ASP A 321 17.94 -2.90 12.41
CA ASP A 321 17.61 -3.24 13.80
C ASP A 321 18.46 -2.44 14.80
N ASP A 322 18.22 -2.64 16.09
CA ASP A 322 18.94 -1.97 17.18
C ASP A 322 20.45 -2.28 17.19
N ASN A 323 20.87 -3.39 16.58
CA ASN A 323 22.27 -3.79 16.43
C ASN A 323 22.89 -3.25 15.12
N GLY A 324 22.13 -2.49 14.33
CA GLY A 324 22.55 -1.95 13.03
C GLY A 324 22.51 -2.96 11.88
N ILE A 325 21.98 -4.17 12.10
CA ILE A 325 21.82 -5.17 11.05
C ILE A 325 20.59 -4.78 10.21
N ALA A 326 20.82 -4.57 8.92
CA ALA A 326 19.80 -4.12 7.99
C ALA A 326 19.08 -5.30 7.31
N SER A 327 17.78 -5.41 7.52
CA SER A 327 16.92 -6.34 6.79
C SER A 327 16.33 -5.65 5.55
N LYS A 328 16.31 -6.35 4.41
CA LYS A 328 15.54 -5.92 3.24
C LYS A 328 14.07 -6.14 3.50
N ILE A 329 13.24 -5.18 3.09
CA ILE A 329 11.81 -5.21 3.38
C ILE A 329 10.96 -5.41 2.12
N GLY A 330 9.82 -6.04 2.32
CA GLY A 330 8.80 -6.28 1.32
C GLY A 330 7.37 -6.21 1.88
N VAL A 331 6.38 -6.38 1.01
CA VAL A 331 4.97 -6.58 1.41
C VAL A 331 4.48 -7.95 0.97
N TYR A 332 3.70 -8.58 1.83
CA TYR A 332 3.07 -9.86 1.54
C TYR A 332 1.93 -9.69 0.53
N LEU A 333 1.90 -10.59 -0.46
CA LEU A 333 0.92 -10.64 -1.52
C LEU A 333 0.30 -12.03 -1.61
N THR A 334 -1.01 -12.05 -1.86
CA THR A 334 -1.76 -13.26 -2.19
C THR A 334 -2.32 -13.14 -3.59
N LYS A 335 -2.18 -14.20 -4.38
CA LYS A 335 -2.68 -14.25 -5.76
C LYS A 335 -4.21 -14.37 -5.74
N THR A 336 -4.85 -13.61 -6.61
CA THR A 336 -6.30 -13.63 -6.89
C THR A 336 -6.52 -13.89 -8.38
N ALA A 337 -7.76 -14.14 -8.81
CA ALA A 337 -8.03 -14.43 -10.22
C ALA A 337 -7.72 -13.23 -11.15
N ASP A 338 -7.78 -12.02 -10.61
CA ASP A 338 -7.55 -10.76 -11.33
C ASP A 338 -6.17 -10.12 -11.04
N GLY A 339 -5.28 -10.80 -10.31
CA GLY A 339 -3.95 -10.30 -9.99
C GLY A 339 -3.51 -10.67 -8.58
N PHE A 340 -3.22 -9.66 -7.76
CA PHE A 340 -2.76 -9.82 -6.40
C PHE A 340 -3.47 -8.85 -5.46
N VAL A 341 -3.52 -9.23 -4.18
CA VAL A 341 -3.97 -8.40 -3.08
C VAL A 341 -2.91 -8.38 -1.98
N ARG A 342 -2.83 -7.30 -1.20
CA ARG A 342 -1.94 -7.26 -0.04
C ARG A 342 -2.51 -8.14 1.07
N SER A 343 -1.75 -9.13 1.52
CA SER A 343 -2.04 -9.93 2.70
C SER A 343 -1.18 -9.45 3.88
N ARG A 344 -1.50 -9.93 5.09
CA ARG A 344 -0.77 -9.63 6.34
C ARG A 344 -0.45 -8.13 6.49
N PRO A 345 -1.47 -7.24 6.40
CA PRO A 345 -1.23 -5.79 6.34
C PRO A 345 -0.65 -5.20 7.63
N TYR A 346 -0.57 -5.98 8.71
CA TYR A 346 -0.03 -5.60 10.02
C TYR A 346 1.49 -5.77 10.13
N GLU A 347 2.14 -6.38 9.15
CA GLU A 347 3.59 -6.57 9.14
C GLU A 347 4.19 -6.35 7.75
N LEU A 348 5.52 -6.21 7.73
CA LEU A 348 6.31 -6.19 6.50
C LEU A 348 7.05 -7.51 6.41
N PHE A 349 7.29 -7.96 5.19
CA PHE A 349 8.20 -9.07 4.96
C PHE A 349 9.63 -8.57 5.19
N GLU A 350 10.43 -9.30 5.97
CA GLU A 350 11.82 -8.92 6.27
C GLU A 350 12.74 -10.11 6.00
N THR A 351 13.85 -9.88 5.31
CA THR A 351 14.85 -10.92 5.02
C THR A 351 16.25 -10.35 4.93
N GLN A 352 17.23 -11.18 5.30
CA GLN A 352 18.64 -10.95 5.03
C GLN A 352 19.13 -11.72 3.79
N ASP A 353 18.31 -12.63 3.26
CA ASP A 353 18.64 -13.37 2.05
C ASP A 353 18.61 -12.44 0.84
N SER A 354 19.78 -12.24 0.24
CA SER A 354 19.93 -11.38 -0.94
C SER A 354 19.42 -12.02 -2.22
N LEU A 355 19.27 -13.36 -2.26
CA LEU A 355 18.85 -14.13 -3.43
C LEU A 355 17.34 -14.38 -3.49
N LEU A 356 16.58 -14.06 -2.44
CA LEU A 356 15.14 -14.29 -2.39
C LEU A 356 14.38 -13.66 -3.56
N TRP A 357 14.85 -12.51 -4.04
CA TRP A 357 14.27 -11.78 -5.18
C TRP A 357 15.10 -11.95 -6.46
N ALA A 358 15.90 -13.00 -6.57
CA ALA A 358 16.55 -13.39 -7.81
C ALA A 358 15.59 -14.22 -8.66
N GLY A 359 15.47 -13.91 -9.95
CA GLY A 359 14.60 -14.67 -10.85
C GLY A 359 14.19 -13.90 -12.10
N PRO A 360 13.19 -14.37 -12.84
CA PRO A 360 12.56 -13.61 -13.91
C PRO A 360 11.63 -12.53 -13.34
N ARG A 361 11.44 -11.43 -14.09
CA ARG A 361 10.45 -10.41 -13.72
C ARG A 361 9.07 -10.83 -14.24
N HIS A 362 8.04 -10.49 -13.48
CA HIS A 362 6.65 -10.73 -13.80
C HIS A 362 5.90 -9.40 -13.84
N LYS A 363 5.10 -9.22 -14.89
CA LYS A 363 4.10 -8.15 -14.93
C LYS A 363 2.92 -8.57 -14.04
N ILE A 364 2.71 -7.83 -12.97
CA ILE A 364 1.63 -8.10 -12.01
C ILE A 364 0.73 -6.88 -11.83
N PHE A 365 -0.47 -7.14 -11.31
CA PHE A 365 -1.44 -6.12 -10.92
C PHE A 365 -1.81 -6.34 -9.46
N ILE A 366 -1.79 -5.28 -8.65
CA ILE A 366 -2.15 -5.33 -7.23
C ILE A 366 -3.35 -4.41 -6.99
N ARG A 367 -4.44 -4.93 -6.44
CA ARG A 367 -5.67 -4.16 -6.20
C ARG A 367 -5.39 -2.88 -5.40
N LYS A 368 -5.89 -1.74 -5.89
CA LYS A 368 -5.68 -0.42 -5.25
C LYS A 368 -6.36 -0.32 -3.88
N HIS A 369 -7.61 -0.75 -3.81
CA HIS A 369 -8.46 -0.68 -2.63
C HIS A 369 -9.21 -1.99 -2.44
N VAL A 370 -9.44 -2.35 -1.17
CA VAL A 370 -10.28 -3.47 -0.77
C VAL A 370 -11.11 -2.97 0.41
N THR A 371 -12.44 -3.05 0.28
CA THR A 371 -13.36 -2.67 1.36
C THR A 371 -13.38 -3.76 2.44
N PRO A 372 -13.83 -3.47 3.68
CA PRO A 372 -13.96 -4.49 4.71
C PRO A 372 -14.81 -5.70 4.29
N PHE A 373 -15.93 -5.44 3.62
CA PHE A 373 -16.77 -6.48 3.02
C PHE A 373 -15.99 -7.26 1.95
N GLY A 374 -15.34 -6.56 1.02
CA GLY A 374 -14.55 -7.18 -0.04
C GLY A 374 -13.39 -8.03 0.49
N SER A 375 -12.78 -7.68 1.62
CA SER A 375 -11.76 -8.52 2.27
C SER A 375 -12.35 -9.80 2.85
N THR A 376 -13.55 -9.74 3.43
CA THR A 376 -14.21 -10.89 4.05
C THR A 376 -14.72 -11.85 2.98
N ASP A 377 -15.32 -11.29 1.93
CA ASP A 377 -15.72 -12.02 0.74
C ASP A 377 -14.52 -12.69 0.06
N LEU A 378 -13.42 -11.96 -0.15
CA LEU A 378 -12.21 -12.52 -0.75
C LEU A 378 -11.61 -13.65 0.09
N ALA A 379 -11.58 -13.52 1.42
CA ALA A 379 -11.13 -14.59 2.29
C ALA A 379 -12.00 -15.86 2.13
N SER A 380 -13.32 -15.67 2.09
CA SER A 380 -14.28 -16.77 1.90
C SER A 380 -14.11 -17.44 0.53
N ARG A 381 -13.81 -16.67 -0.52
CA ARG A 381 -13.55 -17.19 -1.88
C ARG A 381 -12.20 -17.91 -1.98
N LEU A 382 -11.16 -17.40 -1.35
CA LEU A 382 -9.85 -18.05 -1.33
C LEU A 382 -9.88 -19.38 -0.54
N ASP A 383 -10.73 -19.49 0.49
CA ASP A 383 -10.98 -20.77 1.18
C ASP A 383 -11.62 -21.83 0.25
N MET A 384 -12.16 -21.44 -0.90
CA MET A 384 -12.73 -22.36 -1.89
C MET A 384 -11.72 -22.84 -2.94
N ASN A 385 -10.50 -22.29 -2.95
CA ASN A 385 -9.44 -22.67 -3.87
C ASN A 385 -9.24 -24.18 -3.92
N ILE A 386 -8.73 -24.67 -5.05
CA ILE A 386 -8.51 -26.10 -5.27
C ILE A 386 -7.02 -26.40 -5.23
N ALA A 387 -6.54 -26.92 -4.11
CA ALA A 387 -5.18 -27.40 -3.93
C ALA A 387 -4.92 -28.69 -4.69
N SER A 388 -3.71 -28.84 -5.21
CA SER A 388 -3.24 -30.03 -5.90
C SER A 388 -2.09 -30.68 -5.12
N GLN A 389 -2.29 -31.93 -4.70
CA GLN A 389 -1.30 -32.72 -3.99
C GLN A 389 -0.91 -33.95 -4.83
N PHE A 390 0.39 -34.13 -5.05
CA PHE A 390 0.93 -35.29 -5.75
C PHE A 390 1.67 -36.20 -4.78
N ASN A 391 1.14 -37.40 -4.56
CA ASN A 391 1.78 -38.45 -3.77
C ASN A 391 2.41 -39.46 -4.74
N ILE A 392 3.69 -39.25 -5.07
CA ILE A 392 4.41 -40.07 -6.03
C ILE A 392 5.28 -41.08 -5.28
N CYS A 393 5.13 -42.38 -5.57
CA CYS A 393 5.95 -43.41 -4.95
C CYS A 393 7.46 -43.22 -5.27
N PRO A 394 8.38 -43.69 -4.40
CA PRO A 394 9.82 -43.54 -4.61
C PRO A 394 10.28 -44.09 -5.96
N GLY A 395 11.29 -43.45 -6.55
CA GLY A 395 11.85 -43.83 -7.86
C GLY A 395 11.26 -43.08 -9.05
N PHE A 396 10.19 -42.31 -8.84
CA PHE A 396 9.51 -41.56 -9.91
C PHE A 396 9.37 -40.08 -9.60
N LYS A 397 9.30 -39.26 -10.66
CA LYS A 397 9.14 -37.80 -10.56
C LYS A 397 8.12 -37.28 -11.58
N LEU A 398 7.47 -36.19 -11.21
CA LEU A 398 6.61 -35.43 -12.10
C LEU A 398 7.47 -34.71 -13.16
N ALA A 399 7.07 -34.80 -14.41
CA ALA A 399 7.73 -34.16 -15.54
C ALA A 399 6.72 -33.50 -16.48
N SER A 400 7.16 -32.46 -17.19
CA SER A 400 6.35 -31.75 -18.20
C SER A 400 4.97 -31.32 -17.70
N PHE A 401 4.90 -30.91 -16.44
CA PHE A 401 3.69 -30.49 -15.74
C PHE A 401 3.16 -29.16 -16.28
N ALA A 402 1.85 -29.09 -16.48
CA ALA A 402 1.12 -27.86 -16.73
C ALA A 402 -0.24 -27.89 -16.03
N ALA A 403 -0.62 -26.74 -15.48
CA ALA A 403 -1.89 -26.48 -14.83
C ALA A 403 -2.66 -25.44 -15.65
N LYS A 404 -3.93 -25.71 -15.97
CA LYS A 404 -4.78 -24.85 -16.80
C LYS A 404 -6.16 -24.61 -16.14
N PRO A 405 -6.70 -23.37 -16.18
CA PRO A 405 -6.12 -22.15 -16.77
C PRO A 405 -4.85 -21.65 -16.05
N ALA A 406 -3.85 -21.20 -16.81
CA ALA A 406 -2.53 -20.89 -16.26
C ALA A 406 -2.50 -19.58 -15.45
N ASP A 407 -3.35 -18.63 -15.83
CA ASP A 407 -3.59 -17.37 -15.14
C ASP A 407 -4.19 -17.59 -13.74
N LEU A 408 -5.03 -18.61 -13.56
CA LEU A 408 -5.62 -18.98 -12.28
C LEU A 408 -4.76 -19.90 -11.41
N TRP A 409 -3.63 -20.40 -11.92
CA TRP A 409 -2.74 -21.29 -11.17
C TRP A 409 -1.77 -20.51 -10.26
N ASP A 410 -1.81 -20.77 -8.96
CA ASP A 410 -0.81 -20.31 -7.98
C ASP A 410 0.29 -21.37 -7.83
N THR A 411 1.45 -21.13 -8.47
CA THR A 411 2.59 -22.05 -8.43
C THR A 411 3.18 -22.20 -7.02
N LEU A 412 3.14 -21.17 -6.19
CA LEU A 412 3.73 -21.22 -4.85
C LEU A 412 2.88 -22.08 -3.91
N ARG A 413 1.56 -21.90 -3.96
CA ARG A 413 0.62 -22.68 -3.15
C ARG A 413 0.27 -24.03 -3.77
N GLN A 414 0.49 -24.21 -5.07
CA GLN A 414 0.04 -25.36 -5.87
C GLN A 414 -1.49 -25.47 -5.86
N GLU A 415 -2.17 -24.34 -6.03
CA GLU A 415 -3.62 -24.23 -5.96
C GLU A 415 -4.19 -23.49 -7.18
N PHE A 416 -5.41 -23.85 -7.57
CA PHE A 416 -6.20 -23.02 -8.49
C PHE A 416 -7.01 -22.00 -7.71
N VAL A 417 -6.89 -20.74 -8.13
CA VAL A 417 -7.72 -19.65 -7.64
C VAL A 417 -9.09 -19.74 -8.28
N THR A 418 -10.12 -20.01 -7.47
CA THR A 418 -11.51 -20.23 -7.94
C THR A 418 -12.40 -19.00 -7.78
N ASP A 419 -11.80 -17.81 -7.72
CA ASP A 419 -12.41 -16.53 -7.31
C ASP A 419 -13.57 -16.04 -8.20
N THR A 420 -13.82 -16.67 -9.36
CA THR A 420 -14.62 -16.10 -10.47
C THR A 420 -15.96 -16.74 -10.77
N SER A 421 -16.44 -17.80 -10.09
CA SER A 421 -17.74 -18.38 -10.46
C SER A 421 -18.35 -19.37 -9.46
N GLU A 422 -19.67 -19.57 -9.58
CA GLU A 422 -20.38 -20.76 -9.08
C GLU A 422 -19.93 -22.08 -9.76
N LYS A 423 -19.01 -22.02 -10.73
CA LYS A 423 -18.63 -23.15 -11.58
C LYS A 423 -17.17 -23.05 -12.04
N PHE A 424 -16.27 -23.81 -11.42
CA PHE A 424 -14.87 -23.85 -11.83
C PHE A 424 -14.61 -25.06 -12.73
N THR A 425 -13.73 -24.92 -13.73
CA THR A 425 -13.21 -26.06 -14.50
C THR A 425 -11.74 -25.83 -14.80
N GLY A 426 -10.93 -26.83 -14.45
CA GLY A 426 -9.50 -26.83 -14.70
C GLY A 426 -9.00 -28.22 -15.02
N PHE A 427 -7.78 -28.26 -15.54
CA PHE A 427 -7.10 -29.53 -15.74
C PHE A 427 -5.60 -29.42 -15.47
N LEU A 428 -5.05 -30.49 -14.93
CA LEU A 428 -3.62 -30.73 -14.81
C LEU A 428 -3.21 -31.70 -15.91
N ASN A 429 -2.07 -31.46 -16.54
CA ASN A 429 -1.45 -32.47 -17.39
C ASN A 429 0.03 -32.63 -17.07
N PHE A 430 0.49 -33.88 -17.10
CA PHE A 430 1.84 -34.23 -16.72
C PHE A 430 2.26 -35.58 -17.30
N GLN A 431 3.55 -35.86 -17.22
CA GLN A 431 4.13 -37.17 -17.45
C GLN A 431 4.96 -37.57 -16.23
N LEU A 432 5.31 -38.85 -16.14
CA LEU A 432 6.20 -39.38 -15.11
C LEU A 432 7.53 -39.78 -15.74
N THR A 433 8.61 -39.52 -15.01
CA THR A 433 9.94 -40.04 -15.32
C THR A 433 10.46 -40.89 -14.18
N ASP A 434 11.32 -41.85 -14.51
CA ASP A 434 12.11 -42.60 -13.54
C ASP A 434 13.30 -41.76 -13.00
N THR A 435 14.18 -42.39 -12.20
CA THR A 435 15.41 -41.77 -11.70
C THR A 435 16.41 -41.41 -12.80
N SER A 436 16.33 -42.04 -13.97
CA SER A 436 17.19 -41.77 -15.14
C SER A 436 16.67 -40.63 -16.03
N LYS A 437 15.52 -40.02 -15.67
CA LYS A 437 14.77 -39.02 -16.46
C LYS A 437 14.15 -39.61 -17.75
N THR A 438 14.02 -40.92 -17.82
CA THR A 438 13.31 -41.59 -18.92
C THR A 438 11.81 -41.50 -18.68
N PHE A 439 11.05 -41.10 -19.70
CA PHE A 439 9.58 -41.06 -19.62
C PHE A 439 9.01 -42.48 -19.57
N ILE A 440 8.15 -42.72 -18.58
CA ILE A 440 7.55 -44.04 -18.33
C ILE A 440 6.02 -44.02 -18.40
N SER A 441 5.43 -42.85 -18.62
CA SER A 441 3.99 -42.69 -18.76
C SER A 441 3.64 -41.99 -20.08
N PRO A 442 2.50 -42.34 -20.70
CA PRO A 442 1.82 -41.41 -21.60
C PRO A 442 1.45 -40.12 -20.86
N ARG A 443 0.95 -39.13 -21.60
CA ARG A 443 0.49 -37.89 -20.98
C ARG A 443 -0.81 -38.14 -20.23
N ILE A 444 -0.81 -37.77 -18.96
CA ILE A 444 -1.94 -37.94 -18.05
C ILE A 444 -2.63 -36.61 -17.88
N TYR A 445 -3.95 -36.63 -17.90
CA TYR A 445 -4.82 -35.48 -17.71
C TYR A 445 -5.71 -35.73 -16.50
N VAL A 446 -5.69 -34.81 -15.54
CA VAL A 446 -6.63 -34.79 -14.41
C VAL A 446 -7.52 -33.59 -14.61
N VAL A 447 -8.80 -33.82 -14.87
CA VAL A 447 -9.80 -32.79 -15.15
C VAL A 447 -10.73 -32.70 -13.95
N PHE A 448 -11.05 -31.50 -13.50
CA PHE A 448 -11.83 -31.30 -12.29
C PHE A 448 -12.51 -29.94 -12.27
N GLY A 449 -13.46 -29.81 -11.36
CA GLY A 449 -14.22 -28.60 -11.21
C GLY A 449 -15.09 -28.57 -9.97
N LEU A 450 -15.78 -27.45 -9.81
CA LEU A 450 -16.84 -27.25 -8.85
C LEU A 450 -18.12 -26.96 -9.65
N GLU A 451 -19.25 -27.50 -9.22
CA GLU A 451 -20.55 -27.17 -9.79
C GLU A 451 -21.63 -27.07 -8.72
N ALA A 452 -22.49 -26.06 -8.85
CA ALA A 452 -23.65 -25.90 -7.99
C ALA A 452 -24.61 -27.09 -8.12
N ASP A 453 -24.94 -27.70 -6.97
CA ASP A 453 -26.00 -28.68 -6.88
C ASP A 453 -27.34 -28.01 -7.16
N SER A 454 -28.06 -28.51 -8.17
CA SER A 454 -29.41 -28.08 -8.53
C SER A 454 -30.43 -28.11 -7.38
N SER A 455 -30.18 -28.90 -6.33
CA SER A 455 -31.10 -29.11 -5.21
C SER A 455 -30.75 -28.32 -3.94
N SER A 456 -29.47 -28.19 -3.60
CA SER A 456 -29.02 -27.49 -2.37
C SER A 456 -28.36 -26.13 -2.62
N GLY A 457 -27.96 -25.84 -3.86
CA GLY A 457 -27.14 -24.66 -4.19
C GLY A 457 -25.68 -24.79 -3.74
N ASP A 458 -25.31 -25.88 -3.06
CA ASP A 458 -23.92 -26.10 -2.62
C ASP A 458 -23.04 -26.47 -3.80
N LEU A 459 -21.79 -26.01 -3.78
CA LEU A 459 -20.79 -26.41 -4.77
C LEU A 459 -20.32 -27.84 -4.52
N LYS A 460 -20.71 -28.74 -5.41
CA LYS A 460 -20.25 -30.12 -5.45
C LYS A 460 -19.03 -30.23 -6.37
N PRO A 461 -17.95 -30.84 -5.87
CA PRO A 461 -16.80 -31.10 -6.71
C PRO A 461 -16.99 -32.28 -7.63
N TRP A 462 -16.30 -32.25 -8.76
CA TRP A 462 -16.15 -33.39 -9.65
C TRP A 462 -14.70 -33.47 -10.13
N MET A 463 -14.23 -34.69 -10.38
CA MET A 463 -12.89 -34.92 -10.91
C MET A 463 -12.79 -36.25 -11.65
N SER A 464 -11.90 -36.30 -12.62
CA SER A 464 -11.70 -37.45 -13.50
C SER A 464 -10.26 -37.51 -14.01
N ILE A 465 -9.75 -38.71 -14.28
CA ILE A 465 -8.40 -38.92 -14.80
C ILE A 465 -8.42 -39.67 -16.14
N TYR A 466 -7.65 -39.18 -17.11
CA TYR A 466 -7.56 -39.69 -18.48
C TYR A 466 -6.10 -39.87 -18.92
N SER A 467 -5.87 -40.83 -19.81
CA SER A 467 -4.58 -41.10 -20.46
C SER A 467 -4.64 -40.71 -21.92
N SER A 468 -3.57 -40.12 -22.47
CA SER A 468 -3.49 -39.76 -23.89
C SER A 468 -3.56 -40.95 -24.86
N THR A 469 -3.41 -42.17 -24.36
CA THR A 469 -3.49 -43.41 -25.14
C THR A 469 -4.92 -43.90 -25.35
N ASP A 470 -5.88 -43.46 -24.54
CA ASP A 470 -7.26 -43.95 -24.56
C ASP A 470 -8.16 -43.09 -25.47
N LYS A 471 -7.61 -42.64 -26.62
CA LYS A 471 -8.31 -41.72 -27.54
C LYS A 471 -9.61 -42.29 -28.10
N GLU A 472 -9.68 -43.60 -28.32
CA GLU A 472 -10.92 -44.25 -28.80
C GLU A 472 -12.07 -44.13 -27.79
N ARG A 473 -11.75 -44.04 -26.48
CA ARG A 473 -12.75 -43.98 -25.41
C ARG A 473 -13.05 -42.55 -24.95
N TYR A 474 -12.08 -41.65 -25.05
CA TYR A 474 -12.17 -40.28 -24.53
C TYR A 474 -11.78 -39.20 -25.56
N GLY A 475 -11.99 -39.46 -26.85
CA GLY A 475 -11.66 -38.55 -27.96
C GLY A 475 -12.19 -37.13 -27.74
N ASN A 476 -13.48 -37.01 -27.40
CA ASN A 476 -14.12 -35.71 -27.17
C ASN A 476 -13.43 -34.86 -26.07
N ILE A 477 -12.90 -35.51 -25.02
CA ILE A 477 -12.16 -34.82 -23.94
C ILE A 477 -10.82 -34.30 -24.46
N MET A 478 -10.13 -35.10 -25.26
CA MET A 478 -8.85 -34.71 -25.86
C MET A 478 -9.05 -33.59 -26.89
N ASP A 479 -10.12 -33.64 -27.68
CA ASP A 479 -10.47 -32.57 -28.63
C ASP A 479 -10.72 -31.23 -27.90
N CYS A 480 -11.36 -31.27 -26.72
CA CYS A 480 -11.53 -30.08 -25.89
C CYS A 480 -10.19 -29.53 -25.38
N VAL A 481 -9.30 -30.41 -24.90
CA VAL A 481 -7.97 -30.00 -24.41
C VAL A 481 -7.11 -29.43 -25.55
N ASP A 482 -7.08 -30.11 -26.69
CA ASP A 482 -6.34 -29.67 -27.88
C ASP A 482 -6.89 -28.35 -28.39
N GLY A 483 -8.23 -28.21 -28.46
CA GLY A 483 -8.91 -26.97 -28.79
C GLY A 483 -8.58 -25.81 -27.85
N TYR A 484 -8.51 -26.06 -26.53
CA TYR A 484 -8.07 -25.06 -25.55
C TYR A 484 -6.64 -24.59 -25.84
N TYR A 485 -5.72 -25.50 -26.14
CA TYR A 485 -4.34 -25.13 -26.47
C TYR A 485 -4.22 -24.39 -27.81
N SER A 486 -4.92 -24.85 -28.85
CA SER A 486 -4.90 -24.25 -30.19
C SER A 486 -5.56 -22.88 -30.25
N SER A 487 -6.51 -22.60 -29.36
CA SER A 487 -7.19 -21.30 -29.22
C SER A 487 -6.48 -20.33 -28.28
N TYR A 488 -5.28 -20.68 -27.79
CA TYR A 488 -4.55 -19.89 -26.78
C TYR A 488 -5.31 -19.70 -25.46
N GLY A 489 -6.20 -20.65 -25.13
CA GLY A 489 -6.83 -20.77 -23.83
C GLY A 489 -8.27 -20.26 -23.75
N GLU A 490 -9.06 -20.38 -24.81
CA GLU A 490 -10.48 -19.98 -24.78
C GLU A 490 -11.30 -20.79 -23.76
N GLU A 491 -12.05 -20.08 -22.91
CA GLU A 491 -12.91 -20.67 -21.88
C GLU A 491 -14.01 -21.58 -22.44
N TYR A 492 -14.41 -21.37 -23.69
CA TYR A 492 -15.37 -22.22 -24.41
C TYR A 492 -15.02 -23.71 -24.29
N TYR A 493 -13.74 -24.04 -24.50
CA TYR A 493 -13.28 -25.43 -24.42
C TYR A 493 -13.27 -25.99 -22.99
N LEU A 494 -13.15 -25.14 -21.97
CA LEU A 494 -13.30 -25.56 -20.57
C LEU A 494 -14.75 -25.90 -20.27
N HIS A 495 -15.71 -25.12 -20.79
CA HIS A 495 -17.13 -25.43 -20.67
C HIS A 495 -17.50 -26.73 -21.38
N GLN A 496 -17.01 -26.93 -22.61
CA GLN A 496 -17.22 -28.20 -23.33
C GLN A 496 -16.58 -29.39 -22.60
N LEU A 497 -15.38 -29.20 -22.06
CA LEU A 497 -14.67 -30.22 -21.29
C LEU A 497 -15.48 -30.63 -20.05
N ARG A 498 -16.02 -29.66 -19.30
CA ARG A 498 -16.95 -29.91 -18.19
C ARG A 498 -18.15 -30.72 -18.66
N ASP A 499 -18.83 -30.28 -19.71
CA ASP A 499 -20.06 -30.90 -20.18
C ASP A 499 -19.80 -32.34 -20.64
N CYS A 500 -18.69 -32.61 -21.33
CA CYS A 500 -18.26 -33.96 -21.70
C CYS A 500 -18.03 -34.87 -20.47
N VAL A 501 -17.44 -34.34 -19.40
CA VAL A 501 -17.18 -35.11 -18.17
C VAL A 501 -18.47 -35.41 -17.41
N LEU A 502 -19.44 -34.49 -17.41
CA LEU A 502 -20.66 -34.62 -16.60
C LEU A 502 -21.83 -35.29 -17.31
N THR A 503 -21.97 -35.10 -18.63
CA THR A 503 -23.06 -35.70 -19.41
C THR A 503 -22.83 -37.18 -19.75
N SER A 504 -21.60 -37.68 -19.56
CA SER A 504 -21.19 -39.00 -20.04
C SER A 504 -21.78 -40.20 -19.26
N GLY A 505 -22.66 -39.99 -18.26
CA GLY A 505 -23.48 -41.03 -17.61
C GLY A 505 -22.71 -42.19 -16.96
N ASN A 506 -21.37 -42.13 -16.96
CA ASN A 506 -20.46 -43.17 -16.53
C ASN A 506 -19.81 -42.78 -15.20
N ILE A 507 -19.44 -43.77 -14.39
CA ILE A 507 -18.64 -43.57 -13.19
C ILE A 507 -17.35 -42.85 -13.61
N LEU A 508 -17.14 -41.60 -13.13
CA LEU A 508 -15.94 -40.81 -13.42
C LEU A 508 -14.69 -41.67 -13.17
N PRO A 509 -13.83 -41.90 -14.18
CA PRO A 509 -12.65 -42.73 -13.97
C PRO A 509 -11.79 -42.13 -12.87
N GLN A 510 -11.67 -42.87 -11.77
CA GLN A 510 -10.85 -42.49 -10.61
C GLN A 510 -9.45 -43.11 -10.66
N LYS A 511 -9.18 -43.99 -11.63
CA LYS A 511 -7.95 -44.77 -11.71
C LYS A 511 -7.54 -44.99 -13.16
N VAL A 512 -6.26 -44.81 -13.45
CA VAL A 512 -5.61 -45.18 -14.72
C VAL A 512 -4.45 -46.12 -14.40
N SER A 513 -4.39 -47.24 -15.11
CA SER A 513 -3.23 -48.14 -15.08
C SER A 513 -2.31 -47.79 -16.23
N LEU A 514 -1.03 -47.59 -15.94
CA LEU A 514 -0.05 -47.31 -16.97
C LEU A 514 0.39 -48.62 -17.65
N PRO A 515 0.54 -48.63 -18.99
CA PRO A 515 1.13 -49.77 -19.68
C PRO A 515 2.62 -49.83 -19.30
N SER A 516 3.04 -50.92 -18.65
CA SER A 516 4.46 -51.19 -18.41
C SER A 516 4.93 -52.31 -19.34
N SER A 517 6.11 -52.14 -19.94
CA SER A 517 6.84 -53.19 -20.66
C SER A 517 7.52 -54.19 -19.71
N ASP A 518 7.59 -53.87 -18.42
CA ASP A 518 8.21 -54.67 -17.37
C ASP A 518 7.20 -54.95 -16.23
N ALA A 519 7.01 -56.22 -15.88
CA ALA A 519 6.06 -56.65 -14.86
C ALA A 519 6.34 -56.02 -13.47
N ALA A 520 7.58 -55.55 -13.22
CA ALA A 520 8.00 -54.91 -11.98
C ALA A 520 7.56 -53.43 -11.82
N HIS A 521 7.08 -52.77 -12.89
CA HIS A 521 6.82 -51.33 -12.94
C HIS A 521 5.36 -50.98 -13.26
N ARG A 522 4.42 -51.82 -12.84
CA ARG A 522 2.99 -51.57 -13.09
C ARG A 522 2.48 -50.44 -12.20
N LEU A 523 2.53 -49.21 -12.70
CA LEU A 523 2.05 -48.04 -11.98
C LEU A 523 0.52 -47.90 -12.09
N ARG A 524 -0.08 -47.48 -10.98
CA ARG A 524 -1.48 -47.07 -10.90
C ARG A 524 -1.54 -45.63 -10.44
N ILE A 525 -2.22 -44.80 -11.22
CA ILE A 525 -2.56 -43.43 -10.81
C ILE A 525 -4.01 -43.46 -10.34
N SER A 526 -4.26 -42.91 -9.16
CA SER A 526 -5.61 -42.84 -8.58
C SER A 526 -5.88 -41.48 -7.96
N LEU A 527 -7.12 -41.04 -8.04
CA LEU A 527 -7.58 -39.82 -7.40
C LEU A 527 -8.03 -40.13 -5.96
N GLY A 528 -7.61 -39.29 -5.02
CA GLY A 528 -8.15 -39.28 -3.65
C GLY A 528 -9.50 -38.55 -3.59
N ALA A 529 -10.25 -38.75 -2.50
CA ALA A 529 -11.48 -37.99 -2.27
C ALA A 529 -11.15 -36.50 -2.11
N LEU A 530 -11.97 -35.63 -2.71
CA LEU A 530 -11.87 -34.19 -2.43
C LEU A 530 -12.33 -33.96 -0.99
N GLN A 531 -11.38 -33.75 -0.09
CA GLN A 531 -11.66 -33.46 1.30
C GLN A 531 -11.68 -31.94 1.49
N ARG A 532 -12.84 -31.41 1.89
CA ARG A 532 -12.94 -30.06 2.45
C ARG A 532 -12.68 -30.18 3.95
N SER A 533 -11.53 -29.72 4.42
CA SER A 533 -11.35 -29.54 5.86
C SER A 533 -12.13 -28.30 6.31
N PRO A 534 -12.70 -28.27 7.53
CA PRO A 534 -13.36 -27.06 8.04
C PRO A 534 -12.40 -25.86 7.98
N GLY A 535 -12.73 -24.85 7.18
CA GLY A 535 -11.90 -23.66 6.98
C GLY A 535 -10.64 -23.87 6.13
N LYS A 536 -10.62 -24.81 5.17
CA LYS A 536 -9.51 -24.96 4.20
C LYS A 536 -10.00 -25.22 2.77
N SER A 537 -9.08 -25.00 1.83
CA SER A 537 -9.18 -25.30 0.40
C SER A 537 -9.58 -26.76 0.12
N HIS A 538 -10.29 -26.94 -0.99
CA HIS A 538 -10.56 -28.24 -1.57
C HIS A 538 -9.24 -28.87 -2.02
N THR A 539 -8.95 -30.12 -1.65
CA THR A 539 -7.68 -30.76 -2.06
C THR A 539 -7.90 -31.92 -3.01
N ILE A 540 -7.32 -31.83 -4.22
CA ILE A 540 -7.20 -32.93 -5.17
C ILE A 540 -5.92 -33.67 -4.88
N THR A 541 -6.04 -34.96 -4.57
CA THR A 541 -4.88 -35.83 -4.37
C THR A 541 -4.70 -36.75 -5.57
N VAL A 542 -3.54 -36.68 -6.21
CA VAL A 542 -3.12 -37.63 -7.26
C VAL A 542 -2.11 -38.58 -6.65
N ASN A 543 -2.50 -39.85 -6.48
CA ASN A 543 -1.66 -40.90 -5.93
C ASN A 543 -1.08 -41.75 -7.05
N VAL A 544 0.24 -41.86 -7.12
CA VAL A 544 0.96 -42.78 -8.00
C VAL A 544 1.54 -43.90 -7.15
N SER A 545 1.02 -45.11 -7.30
CA SER A 545 1.43 -46.29 -6.54
C SER A 545 2.02 -47.36 -7.46
N ASN A 546 3.10 -48.02 -7.03
CA ASN A 546 3.57 -49.24 -7.67
C ASN A 546 2.66 -50.41 -7.28
N MET A 547 2.24 -51.22 -8.25
CA MET A 547 1.45 -52.43 -8.04
C MET A 547 2.33 -53.69 -7.92
N GLY A 548 3.65 -53.52 -7.94
CA GLY A 548 4.68 -54.56 -7.77
C GLY A 548 5.19 -54.67 -6.35
#